data_AF-S8C2T8-F1
#
_entry.id   AF-S8C2T8-F1
#
_cell.length_a   1.000
_cell.length_b   1.000
_cell.length_c   1.000
_cell.angle_alpha   90.00
_cell.angle_beta   90.00
_cell.angle_gamma   90.00
#
_symmetry.space_group_name_H-M   'P 1'
#
loop_
_entity.id
_entity.type
_entity.pdbx_description
1 polymer ?
#
loop_
_entity_poly.entity_id
_entity_poly.type
_entity_poly.pdbx_seq_one_letter_code
_entity_poly.pdbx_strand_id
1 'polypeptide(L)'
;MEVRLQHAGYPWLDLMVENTNLVPNFGSKDALFQIFCQDDSLTMVACGLGGGSLVNAGVLLPTTVHARKDPRWPKAWENDWDRNLSSALDMLKGQRIPTKFQNSKVMDKVTGDEYDRKINDKVKLSINFDIEEDRVSDPRRNQEQGTCLACGNCLSGCPYDAKLSNDKTYLTAAIQAGCTILTECE
;
A
#
# COMPACT_ATOMS: atom_id res chain seq x y z
N MET A 1 -36.59 -3.56 -6.01
CA MET A 1 -35.79 -3.84 -7.22
C MET A 1 -34.49 -4.44 -6.73
N GLU A 2 -34.44 -5.77 -6.68
CA GLU A 2 -33.33 -6.57 -6.13
C GLU A 2 -32.20 -6.59 -7.17
N VAL A 3 -31.11 -5.87 -6.95
CA VAL A 3 -29.92 -5.98 -7.80
C VAL A 3 -29.03 -7.06 -7.19
N ARG A 4 -29.27 -8.31 -7.59
CA ARG A 4 -28.32 -9.41 -7.36
C ARG A 4 -27.18 -9.27 -8.36
N LEU A 5 -26.04 -8.74 -7.91
CA LEU A 5 -24.79 -8.92 -8.62
C LEU A 5 -24.35 -10.37 -8.39
N GLN A 6 -24.58 -11.24 -9.39
CA GLN A 6 -24.02 -12.57 -9.41
C GLN A 6 -22.49 -12.47 -9.52
N HIS A 7 -21.78 -12.92 -8.49
CA HIS A 7 -20.33 -13.00 -8.46
C HIS A 7 -19.80 -13.99 -9.49
N ALA A 8 -19.37 -13.48 -10.64
CA ALA A 8 -18.47 -14.20 -11.53
C ALA A 8 -17.01 -13.99 -11.04
N GLY A 9 -16.48 -14.96 -10.30
CA GLY A 9 -15.09 -15.40 -10.49
C GLY A 9 -13.92 -14.73 -9.78
N TYR A 10 -14.11 -13.84 -8.79
CA TYR A 10 -12.97 -13.28 -8.02
C TYR A 10 -13.28 -13.17 -6.51
N PRO A 11 -12.84 -14.11 -5.67
CA PRO A 11 -13.10 -14.10 -4.22
C PRO A 11 -12.45 -12.94 -3.45
N TRP A 12 -11.57 -12.16 -4.10
CA TRP A 12 -10.83 -11.05 -3.47
C TRP A 12 -11.50 -9.68 -3.65
N LEU A 13 -12.68 -9.65 -4.26
CA LEU A 13 -13.45 -8.44 -4.59
C LEU A 13 -14.66 -8.23 -3.67
N ASP A 14 -14.64 -8.85 -2.50
CA ASP A 14 -15.66 -8.67 -1.48
C ASP A 14 -15.47 -7.33 -0.76
N LEU A 15 -16.56 -6.60 -0.58
CA LEU A 15 -16.61 -5.30 0.09
C LEU A 15 -17.56 -5.40 1.28
N MET A 16 -17.18 -4.80 2.41
CA MET A 16 -18.09 -4.46 3.50
C MET A 16 -18.39 -2.97 3.46
N VAL A 17 -19.67 -2.61 3.55
CA VAL A 17 -20.09 -1.21 3.63
C VAL A 17 -20.76 -0.95 4.96
N GLU A 18 -20.28 0.07 5.67
CA GLU A 18 -20.87 0.61 6.88
C GLU A 18 -21.41 2.02 6.61
N ASN A 19 -22.67 2.26 6.96
CA ASN A 19 -23.36 3.52 6.72
C ASN A 19 -23.92 4.05 8.04
N THR A 20 -23.39 5.18 8.52
CA THR A 20 -23.82 5.76 9.80
C THR A 20 -25.16 6.48 9.71
N ASN A 21 -25.67 6.73 8.50
CA ASN A 21 -26.82 7.60 8.29
C ASN A 21 -28.12 6.81 8.11
N LEU A 22 -28.24 5.79 7.23
CA LEU A 22 -29.57 5.22 6.92
C LEU A 22 -29.64 3.76 6.36
N VAL A 23 -28.56 2.96 6.31
CA VAL A 23 -28.59 1.60 5.70
C VAL A 23 -27.91 0.55 6.60
N PRO A 24 -28.44 -0.69 6.71
CA PRO A 24 -27.76 -1.77 7.43
C PRO A 24 -26.39 -2.10 6.82
N ASN A 25 -25.42 -2.46 7.66
CA ASN A 25 -24.14 -2.99 7.20
C ASN A 25 -24.38 -4.18 6.25
N PHE A 26 -23.71 -4.20 5.10
CA PHE A 26 -23.84 -5.26 4.10
C PHE A 26 -22.47 -5.63 3.53
N GLY A 27 -22.26 -6.94 3.32
CA GLY A 27 -21.00 -7.50 2.83
C GLY A 27 -20.46 -8.63 3.71
N SER A 28 -19.35 -9.23 3.29
CA SER A 28 -18.63 -10.23 4.07
C SER A 28 -17.91 -9.58 5.26
N LYS A 29 -17.87 -10.28 6.40
CA LYS A 29 -17.06 -9.86 7.56
C LYS A 29 -15.56 -9.87 7.28
N ASP A 30 -15.15 -10.73 6.37
CA ASP A 30 -13.76 -10.97 6.02
C ASP A 30 -13.36 -10.27 4.71
N ALA A 31 -14.17 -9.29 4.29
CA ALA A 31 -13.91 -8.49 3.10
C ALA A 31 -12.60 -7.71 3.23
N LEU A 32 -11.80 -7.70 2.14
CA LEU A 32 -10.55 -6.94 2.10
C LEU A 32 -10.76 -5.45 2.28
N PHE A 33 -11.91 -4.92 1.83
CA PHE A 33 -12.24 -3.50 1.95
C PHE A 33 -13.43 -3.29 2.87
N GLN A 34 -13.27 -2.35 3.79
CA GLN A 34 -14.37 -1.77 4.55
C GLN A 34 -14.56 -0.32 4.12
N ILE A 35 -15.79 0.04 3.80
CA ILE A 35 -16.18 1.34 3.28
C ILE A 35 -17.08 2.01 4.30
N PHE A 36 -16.65 3.16 4.80
CA PHE A 36 -17.42 4.02 5.71
C PHE A 36 -18.01 5.19 4.93
N CYS A 37 -19.33 5.31 4.97
CA CYS A 37 -20.06 6.43 4.39
C CYS A 37 -20.53 7.37 5.50
N GLN A 38 -20.09 8.62 5.49
CA GLN A 38 -20.53 9.68 6.39
C GLN A 38 -20.86 10.95 5.60
N ASP A 39 -22.14 11.32 5.55
CA ASP A 39 -22.65 12.46 4.79
C ASP A 39 -22.14 12.44 3.32
N ASP A 40 -21.37 13.45 2.92
CA ASP A 40 -20.78 13.59 1.59
C ASP A 40 -19.34 13.02 1.51
N SER A 41 -18.94 12.20 2.49
CA SER A 41 -17.61 11.60 2.60
C SER A 41 -17.65 10.08 2.54
N LEU A 42 -16.66 9.52 1.83
CA LEU A 42 -16.41 8.09 1.73
C LEU A 42 -14.97 7.80 2.16
N THR A 43 -14.82 6.94 3.16
CA THR A 43 -13.50 6.42 3.56
C THR A 43 -13.46 4.94 3.28
N MET A 44 -12.38 4.47 2.64
CA MET A 44 -12.15 3.05 2.41
C MET A 44 -10.88 2.62 3.14
N VAL A 45 -10.98 1.59 3.96
CA VAL A 45 -9.84 0.97 4.65
C VAL A 45 -9.69 -0.47 4.19
N ALA A 46 -8.48 -1.00 4.26
CA ALA A 46 -8.28 -2.43 4.09
C ALA A 46 -8.33 -3.16 5.43
N CYS A 47 -9.08 -4.25 5.46
CA CYS A 47 -9.16 -5.20 6.54
C CYS A 47 -8.42 -6.49 6.14
N GLY A 48 -7.35 -6.81 6.87
CA GLY A 48 -6.50 -7.96 6.59
C GLY A 48 -5.16 -7.80 7.29
N LEU A 49 -4.40 -8.90 7.39
CA LEU A 49 -3.06 -8.86 7.99
C LEU A 49 -2.13 -7.97 7.15
N GLY A 50 -1.84 -6.77 7.65
CA GLY A 50 -1.10 -5.73 6.92
C GLY A 50 -1.91 -4.45 6.66
N GLY A 51 -3.23 -4.49 6.83
CA GLY A 51 -4.13 -3.34 6.74
C GLY A 51 -4.01 -2.57 5.42
N GLY A 52 -4.01 -1.24 5.49
CA GLY A 52 -3.91 -0.35 4.31
C GLY A 52 -2.70 -0.61 3.40
N SER A 53 -1.62 -1.22 3.91
CA SER A 53 -0.47 -1.58 3.08
C SER A 53 -0.79 -2.63 2.01
N LEU A 54 -1.84 -3.43 2.19
CA LEU A 54 -2.29 -4.43 1.20
C LEU A 54 -2.82 -3.74 -0.07
N VAL A 55 -3.48 -2.58 0.09
CA VAL A 55 -4.27 -1.93 -0.98
C VAL A 55 -3.82 -0.50 -1.32
N ASN A 56 -2.80 0.06 -0.66
CA ASN A 56 -2.25 1.37 -1.06
C ASN A 56 -1.43 1.29 -2.38
N ALA A 57 -0.95 2.42 -2.90
CA ALA A 57 -0.11 2.42 -4.11
C ALA A 57 1.37 2.01 -3.85
N GLY A 58 1.73 1.64 -2.62
CA GLY A 58 3.12 1.40 -2.22
C GLY A 58 4.02 2.64 -2.30
N VAL A 59 3.44 3.84 -2.44
CA VAL A 59 4.18 5.09 -2.65
C VAL A 59 4.87 5.54 -1.37
N LEU A 60 6.18 5.74 -1.47
CA LEU A 60 7.05 6.28 -0.42
C LEU A 60 7.56 7.64 -0.88
N LEU A 61 7.03 8.69 -0.26
CA LEU A 61 7.46 10.07 -0.50
C LEU A 61 8.23 10.58 0.70
N PRO A 62 9.40 11.22 0.49
CA PRO A 62 10.08 11.90 1.57
C PRO A 62 9.24 13.08 2.05
N THR A 63 9.18 13.27 3.36
CA THR A 63 8.50 14.42 3.96
C THR A 63 9.16 15.72 3.49
N THR A 64 8.34 16.71 3.11
CA THR A 64 8.85 18.01 2.69
C THR A 64 9.38 18.80 3.90
N VAL A 65 10.34 19.69 3.66
CA VAL A 65 10.88 20.59 4.71
C VAL A 65 9.76 21.42 5.35
N HIS A 66 8.76 21.82 4.56
CA HIS A 66 7.61 22.56 5.05
C HIS A 66 6.76 21.72 6.01
N ALA A 67 6.39 20.49 5.62
CA ALA A 67 5.62 19.60 6.49
C ALA A 67 6.37 19.25 7.78
N ARG A 68 7.69 19.02 7.70
CA ARG A 68 8.53 18.73 8.87
C ARG A 68 8.59 19.89 9.86
N LYS A 69 8.60 21.14 9.39
CA LYS A 69 8.70 22.35 10.24
C LYS A 69 7.35 22.91 10.66
N ASP A 70 6.26 22.24 10.33
CA ASP A 70 4.92 22.71 10.66
C ASP A 70 4.71 22.63 12.18
N PRO A 71 4.29 23.72 12.86
CA PRO A 71 4.12 23.72 14.31
C PRO A 71 3.04 22.77 14.82
N ARG A 72 2.18 22.24 13.93
CA ARG A 72 1.19 21.21 14.26
C ARG A 72 1.81 19.83 14.43
N TRP A 73 3.03 19.60 13.94
CA TRP A 73 3.76 18.35 14.14
C TRP A 73 4.33 18.27 15.56
N PRO A 74 4.26 17.11 16.24
CA PRO A 74 4.88 16.94 17.55
C PRO A 74 6.39 17.21 17.48
N LYS A 75 6.89 18.18 18.25
CA LYS A 75 8.31 18.56 18.27
C LYS A 75 9.25 17.38 18.54
N ALA A 76 8.82 16.41 19.33
CA ALA A 76 9.61 15.22 19.65
C ALA A 76 9.96 14.38 18.41
N TRP A 77 9.16 14.47 17.33
CA TRP A 77 9.41 13.72 16.10
C TRP A 77 10.54 14.31 15.26
N GLU A 78 10.94 15.58 15.48
CA GLU A 78 12.09 16.18 14.81
C GLU A 78 13.42 15.52 15.21
N ASN A 79 13.46 14.89 16.39
CA ASN A 79 14.63 14.18 16.89
C ASN A 79 14.91 12.94 16.03
N ASP A 80 16.17 12.76 15.62
CA ASP A 80 16.61 11.61 14.82
C ASP A 80 15.84 11.39 13.51
N TRP A 81 15.24 12.44 12.95
CA TRP A 81 14.38 12.37 11.77
C TRP A 81 14.98 11.56 10.62
N ASP A 82 16.21 11.89 10.24
CA ASP A 82 16.87 11.29 9.08
C ASP A 82 17.20 9.81 9.34
N ARG A 83 17.55 9.45 10.59
CA ARG A 83 17.76 8.06 11.01
C ARG A 83 16.47 7.26 10.91
N ASN A 84 15.36 7.81 11.43
CA ASN A 84 14.06 7.15 11.43
C ASN A 84 13.53 6.99 10.00
N LEU A 85 13.69 8.00 9.15
CA LEU A 85 13.31 7.94 7.75
C LEU A 85 14.14 6.90 6.98
N SER A 86 15.46 6.84 7.20
CA SER A 86 16.31 5.82 6.59
C SER A 86 15.89 4.41 7.04
N SER A 87 15.69 4.22 8.34
CA SER A 87 15.28 2.93 8.90
C SER A 87 13.92 2.46 8.35
N ALA A 88 12.95 3.37 8.24
CA ALA A 88 11.65 3.07 7.65
C ALA A 88 11.76 2.71 6.17
N LEU A 89 12.58 3.44 5.41
CA LEU A 89 12.81 3.18 4.00
C LEU A 89 13.48 1.82 3.77
N ASP A 90 14.46 1.46 4.61
CA ASP A 90 15.16 0.17 4.55
C ASP A 90 14.23 -1.00 4.90
N MET A 91 13.36 -0.83 5.92
CA MET A 91 12.38 -1.85 6.28
C MET A 91 11.34 -2.08 5.19
N LEU A 92 10.88 -1.00 4.55
CA LEU A 92 9.95 -1.04 3.42
C LEU A 92 10.66 -1.38 2.08
N LYS A 93 11.98 -1.56 2.10
CA LYS A 93 12.85 -1.78 0.95
C LYS A 93 12.52 -0.85 -0.23
N GLY A 94 12.40 0.45 0.03
CA GLY A 94 11.93 1.40 -0.97
C GLY A 94 12.82 1.48 -2.21
N GLN A 95 12.29 1.08 -3.36
CA GLN A 95 13.00 1.03 -4.63
C GLN A 95 12.63 2.20 -5.55
N ARG A 96 13.56 2.61 -6.41
CA ARG A 96 13.24 3.52 -7.53
C ARG A 96 12.49 2.73 -8.60
N ILE A 97 11.60 3.41 -9.31
CA ILE A 97 10.88 2.80 -10.43
C ILE A 97 11.89 2.55 -11.57
N PRO A 98 12.12 1.29 -11.99
CA PRO A 98 13.17 0.98 -12.97
C PRO A 98 12.76 1.30 -14.41
N THR A 99 11.45 1.45 -14.66
CA THR A 99 10.89 1.59 -16.00
C THR A 99 9.70 2.54 -16.02
N LYS A 100 9.41 3.07 -17.21
CA LYS A 100 8.24 3.91 -17.41
C LYS A 100 7.02 3.05 -17.73
N PHE A 101 6.08 2.99 -16.79
CA PHE A 101 4.82 2.29 -16.96
C PHE A 101 3.92 2.91 -18.04
N GLN A 102 3.00 2.13 -18.59
CA GLN A 102 2.11 2.56 -19.68
C GLN A 102 1.25 3.76 -19.30
N ASN A 103 0.72 3.79 -18.08
CA ASN A 103 -0.03 4.95 -17.58
C ASN A 103 0.81 6.23 -17.61
N SER A 104 2.08 6.20 -17.20
CA SER A 104 2.97 7.36 -17.28
C SER A 104 3.22 7.79 -18.72
N LYS A 105 3.39 6.85 -19.66
CA LYS A 105 3.53 7.18 -21.10
C LYS A 105 2.29 7.88 -21.66
N VAL A 106 1.09 7.50 -21.21
CA VAL A 106 -0.16 8.16 -21.59
C VAL A 106 -0.27 9.53 -20.94
N MET A 107 0.00 9.63 -19.65
CA MET A 107 -0.06 10.91 -18.92
C MET A 107 0.87 11.95 -19.53
N ASP A 108 2.11 11.59 -19.89
CA ASP A 108 3.04 12.49 -20.56
C ASP A 108 2.50 13.09 -21.86
N LYS A 109 1.68 12.36 -22.62
CA LYS A 109 1.06 12.86 -23.84
C LYS A 109 -0.06 13.86 -23.56
N VAL A 110 -0.70 13.75 -22.40
CA VAL A 110 -1.83 14.61 -21.99
C VAL A 110 -1.34 15.86 -21.29
N THR A 111 -0.34 15.74 -20.41
CA THR A 111 0.12 16.85 -19.56
C THR A 111 1.14 17.77 -20.24
N GLY A 112 1.74 17.34 -21.35
CA GLY A 112 2.75 18.12 -22.07
C GLY A 112 3.90 18.58 -21.16
N ASP A 113 4.19 19.89 -21.16
CA ASP A 113 5.25 20.52 -20.38
C ASP A 113 4.79 21.05 -19.00
N GLU A 114 3.50 20.95 -18.67
CA GLU A 114 2.95 21.42 -17.38
C GLU A 114 3.29 20.48 -16.21
N TYR A 115 3.81 19.29 -16.49
CA TYR A 115 4.12 18.28 -15.48
C TYR A 115 5.54 18.45 -14.91
N ASP A 116 5.65 18.72 -13.60
CA ASP A 116 6.94 18.75 -12.91
C ASP A 116 7.54 17.34 -12.78
N ARG A 117 8.38 16.98 -13.76
CA ARG A 117 9.08 15.69 -13.82
C ARG A 117 10.02 15.45 -12.63
N LYS A 118 10.41 16.50 -11.87
CA LYS A 118 11.35 16.37 -10.73
C LYS A 118 10.79 15.57 -9.56
N ILE A 119 9.47 15.40 -9.47
CA ILE A 119 8.85 14.58 -8.42
C ILE A 119 9.17 13.11 -8.62
N ASN A 120 9.22 12.63 -9.87
CA ASN A 120 9.47 11.21 -10.18
C ASN A 120 10.80 10.72 -9.60
N ASP A 121 11.83 11.58 -9.58
CA ASP A 121 13.15 11.24 -9.06
C ASP A 121 13.18 11.04 -7.53
N LYS A 122 12.15 11.53 -6.83
CA LYS A 122 12.00 11.44 -5.37
C LYS A 122 11.07 10.33 -4.94
N VAL A 123 10.18 9.87 -5.81
CA VAL A 123 9.23 8.80 -5.49
C VAL A 123 9.97 7.46 -5.44
N LYS A 124 9.81 6.76 -4.32
CA LYS A 124 10.19 5.35 -4.21
C LYS A 124 8.93 4.52 -4.00
N LEU A 125 8.97 3.24 -4.35
CA LEU A 125 7.86 2.32 -4.15
C LEU A 125 8.30 1.15 -3.25
N SER A 126 7.42 0.74 -2.34
CA SER A 126 7.52 -0.51 -1.57
C SER A 126 7.06 -1.68 -2.44
N ILE A 127 7.78 -1.93 -3.53
CA ILE A 127 7.49 -2.94 -4.54
C ILE A 127 8.80 -3.59 -4.94
N ASN A 128 8.80 -4.92 -5.06
CA ASN A 128 9.92 -5.67 -5.58
C ASN A 128 9.96 -5.59 -7.11
N PHE A 129 11.00 -4.93 -7.62
CA PHE A 129 11.34 -4.88 -9.05
C PHE A 129 12.53 -5.77 -9.43
N ASP A 130 13.18 -6.42 -8.47
CA ASP A 130 14.35 -7.26 -8.73
C ASP A 130 13.94 -8.45 -9.60
N ILE A 131 14.74 -8.76 -10.61
CA ILE A 131 14.57 -9.97 -11.41
C ILE A 131 15.04 -11.13 -10.56
N GLU A 132 14.36 -12.28 -10.68
CA GLU A 132 14.60 -13.40 -9.79
C GLU A 132 16.04 -13.98 -9.84
N GLU A 133 16.94 -13.55 -10.71
CA GLU A 133 18.33 -14.06 -10.73
C GLU A 133 19.20 -13.51 -9.57
N ASP A 134 18.82 -12.38 -8.95
CA ASP A 134 19.52 -11.76 -7.81
C ASP A 134 19.13 -12.36 -6.44
N ARG A 135 18.68 -13.62 -6.44
CA ARG A 135 17.88 -14.32 -5.42
C ARG A 135 18.55 -14.63 -4.05
N VAL A 136 19.81 -14.25 -3.79
CA VAL A 136 20.65 -14.97 -2.81
C VAL A 136 20.90 -14.29 -1.45
N SER A 137 20.61 -13.01 -1.23
CA SER A 137 21.26 -12.27 -0.11
C SER A 137 20.40 -11.69 1.04
N ASP A 138 19.06 -11.71 1.01
CA ASP A 138 18.25 -11.09 2.09
C ASP A 138 17.51 -12.12 2.97
N PRO A 139 17.93 -12.34 4.23
CA PRO A 139 17.30 -13.28 5.15
C PRO A 139 15.88 -12.87 5.61
N ARG A 140 15.43 -11.64 5.30
CA ARG A 140 14.05 -11.17 5.55
C ARG A 140 13.09 -11.45 4.38
N ARG A 141 13.57 -12.06 3.29
CA ARG A 141 12.79 -12.29 2.07
C ARG A 141 12.06 -13.64 2.18
N ASN A 142 10.74 -13.64 1.99
CA ASN A 142 9.94 -14.87 1.92
C ASN A 142 10.16 -15.55 0.56
N GLN A 143 10.25 -16.89 0.52
CA GLN A 143 10.47 -17.67 -0.71
C GLN A 143 9.35 -17.49 -1.75
N GLU A 144 8.15 -17.09 -1.32
CA GLU A 144 6.99 -16.85 -2.19
C GLU A 144 6.95 -15.43 -2.78
N GLN A 145 7.94 -14.56 -2.50
CA GLN A 145 7.89 -13.17 -2.92
C GLN A 145 8.22 -12.99 -4.42
N GLY A 146 7.19 -12.73 -5.23
CA GLY A 146 7.33 -12.47 -6.67
C GLY A 146 7.84 -11.07 -7.04
N THR A 147 7.93 -10.81 -8.35
CA THR A 147 8.41 -9.55 -8.95
C THR A 147 7.30 -8.81 -9.70
N CYS A 148 7.34 -7.47 -9.70
CA CYS A 148 6.29 -6.66 -10.29
C CYS A 148 6.20 -6.83 -11.81
N LEU A 149 5.04 -7.28 -12.28
CA LEU A 149 4.73 -7.45 -13.71
C LEU A 149 4.05 -6.23 -14.36
N ALA A 150 4.04 -5.08 -13.69
CA ALA A 150 3.40 -3.86 -14.18
C ALA A 150 1.89 -3.98 -14.49
N CYS A 151 1.16 -4.84 -13.76
CA CYS A 151 -0.25 -5.17 -14.07
C CYS A 151 -1.27 -4.09 -13.68
N GLY A 152 -0.91 -3.12 -12.83
CA GLY A 152 -1.81 -2.04 -12.40
C GLY A 152 -2.73 -2.36 -11.21
N ASN A 153 -2.71 -3.58 -10.65
CA ASN A 153 -3.57 -4.00 -9.54
C ASN A 153 -3.12 -3.54 -8.14
N CYS A 154 -2.30 -2.49 -8.03
CA CYS A 154 -1.70 -2.09 -6.75
C CYS A 154 -2.75 -1.74 -5.68
N LEU A 155 -3.90 -1.20 -6.11
CA LEU A 155 -4.97 -0.73 -5.25
C LEU A 155 -5.99 -1.81 -4.87
N SER A 156 -5.96 -2.98 -5.53
CA SER A 156 -6.88 -4.10 -5.30
C SER A 156 -6.22 -5.28 -4.60
N GLY A 157 -4.98 -5.11 -4.14
CA GLY A 157 -4.13 -6.21 -3.68
C GLY A 157 -3.28 -6.77 -4.83
N CYS A 158 -1.98 -6.98 -4.57
CA CYS A 158 -1.06 -7.49 -5.59
C CYS A 158 -1.20 -9.02 -5.69
N PRO A 159 -1.65 -9.57 -6.85
CA PRO A 159 -1.87 -11.01 -6.98
C PRO A 159 -0.58 -11.80 -7.27
N TYR A 160 0.56 -11.11 -7.41
CA TYR A 160 1.86 -11.70 -7.76
C TYR A 160 2.87 -11.56 -6.61
N ASP A 161 2.41 -11.17 -5.41
CA ASP A 161 3.23 -10.97 -4.22
C ASP A 161 4.47 -10.06 -4.38
N ALA A 162 4.44 -9.20 -5.41
CA ALA A 162 5.50 -8.24 -5.68
C ALA A 162 5.46 -7.03 -4.73
N LYS A 163 4.30 -6.73 -4.16
CA LYS A 163 4.12 -5.60 -3.25
C LYS A 163 4.68 -5.95 -1.88
N LEU A 164 5.58 -5.11 -1.38
CA LEU A 164 6.15 -5.22 -0.04
C LEU A 164 5.22 -4.55 0.97
N SER A 165 4.09 -5.20 1.23
CA SER A 165 3.12 -4.80 2.25
C SER A 165 3.62 -5.17 3.66
N ASN A 166 2.93 -4.68 4.70
CA ASN A 166 3.37 -4.80 6.09
C ASN A 166 3.38 -6.25 6.59
N ASP A 167 2.52 -7.12 6.06
CA ASP A 167 2.58 -8.58 6.24
C ASP A 167 3.96 -9.14 5.86
N LYS A 168 4.56 -8.64 4.78
CA LYS A 168 5.85 -9.10 4.24
C LYS A 168 7.07 -8.34 4.76
N THR A 169 6.85 -7.30 5.56
CA THR A 169 7.93 -6.44 6.10
C THR A 169 7.87 -6.44 7.62
N TYR A 170 7.23 -5.43 8.22
CA TYR A 170 7.20 -5.24 9.67
C TYR A 170 6.60 -6.43 10.42
N LEU A 171 5.50 -7.01 9.95
CA LEU A 171 4.82 -8.09 10.64
C LEU A 171 5.59 -9.41 10.54
N THR A 172 6.17 -9.72 9.37
CA THR A 172 7.10 -10.85 9.23
C THR A 172 8.28 -10.70 10.20
N ALA A 173 8.89 -9.51 10.31
CA ALA A 173 9.98 -9.26 11.24
C ALA A 173 9.55 -9.43 12.72
N ALA A 174 8.34 -9.00 13.07
CA ALA A 174 7.79 -9.20 14.41
C ALA A 174 7.56 -10.70 14.73
N ILE A 175 7.01 -11.47 13.77
CA ILE A 175 6.83 -12.92 13.92
C ILE A 175 8.18 -13.62 14.10
N GLN A 176 9.19 -13.25 13.31
CA GLN A 176 10.55 -13.77 13.45
C GLN A 176 11.19 -13.45 14.80
N ALA A 177 10.79 -12.33 15.42
CA ALA A 177 11.20 -11.96 16.78
C ALA A 177 10.38 -12.66 17.89
N GLY A 178 9.44 -13.55 17.53
CA GLY A 178 8.64 -14.34 18.48
C GLY A 178 7.25 -13.77 18.79
N CYS A 179 6.80 -12.72 18.09
CA CYS A 179 5.44 -12.22 18.26
C CYS A 179 4.40 -13.20 17.69
N THR A 180 3.31 -13.40 18.42
CA THR A 180 2.10 -14.07 17.90
C THR A 180 1.09 -13.02 17.46
N ILE A 181 0.56 -13.16 16.24
CA ILE A 181 -0.50 -12.29 15.71
C ILE A 181 -1.78 -13.11 15.62
N LEU A 182 -2.85 -12.61 16.24
CA LEU A 182 -4.19 -13.16 16.14
C LEU A 182 -4.99 -12.31 15.14
N THR A 183 -5.63 -12.95 14.17
CA THR A 183 -6.53 -12.30 13.21
C THR A 183 -7.98 -12.44 13.66
N GLU A 184 -8.90 -11.75 13.00
CA GLU A 184 -10.36 -11.83 13.28
C GLU A 184 -10.72 -11.42 14.73
N CYS A 185 -9.95 -10.49 15.29
CA CYS A 185 -10.17 -9.89 16.61
C CYS A 185 -10.42 -8.38 16.44
N GLU A 186 -11.50 -7.86 17.03
CA GLU A 186 -11.86 -6.43 17.06
C GLU A 186 -11.77 -5.87 18.49
#